data_AF-A0A7H1NQZ8-F1
#
_entry.id   AF-A0A7H1NQZ8-F1
#
_cell.length_a   1.000
_cell.length_b   1.000
_cell.length_c   1.000
_cell.angle_alpha   90.00
_cell.angle_beta   90.00
_cell.angle_gamma   90.00
#
_symmetry.space_group_name_H-M   'P 1'
#
loop_
_entity.id
_entity.type
_entity.pdbx_description
1 polymer ?
#
loop_
_entity_poly.entity_id
_entity_poly.type
_entity_poly.pdbx_seq_one_letter_code
_entity_poly.pdbx_strand_id
1 'polypeptide(L)'
;MVKDRPFYLWVFLLYWPWGGSIQTKHLMFFYMPYLCPNLHVMIAGDGLERITLEAMVEQRKLQGRVHMPGWIEQPGRWIAACDVFGLPFSS
;
A
#
# COMPACT_ATOMS: atom_id res chain seq x y z
N MET A 1 17.55 18.44 8.78
CA MET A 1 17.04 17.38 9.68
C MET A 1 15.53 17.29 9.49
N VAL A 2 15.04 16.31 8.72
CA VAL A 2 13.61 16.04 8.53
C VAL A 2 13.38 14.59 9.00
N LYS A 3 13.56 14.34 10.31
CA LYS A 3 13.65 12.96 10.83
C LYS A 3 12.34 12.40 11.38
N ASP A 4 11.31 13.24 11.61
CA ASP A 4 10.14 12.83 12.40
C ASP A 4 8.80 12.85 11.65
N ARG A 5 8.78 13.13 10.34
CA ARG A 5 7.54 12.98 9.56
C ARG A 5 7.40 11.54 9.06
N PRO A 6 6.22 10.90 9.17
CA PRO A 6 5.97 9.62 8.53
C PRO A 6 6.20 9.76 7.02
N PHE A 7 6.86 8.75 6.45
CA PHE A 7 7.11 8.65 5.01
C PHE A 7 5.93 7.90 4.38
N TYR A 8 5.27 8.50 3.40
CA TYR A 8 4.08 7.93 2.79
C TYR A 8 4.39 7.34 1.42
N LEU A 9 4.21 6.03 1.27
CA LEU A 9 4.24 5.35 -0.01
C LEU A 9 2.81 5.10 -0.48
N TRP A 10 2.46 5.68 -1.63
CA TRP A 10 1.24 5.34 -2.33
C TRP A 10 1.45 4.12 -3.22
N VAL A 11 0.50 3.20 -3.15
CA VAL A 11 0.45 2.01 -3.97
C VAL A 11 -0.92 1.94 -4.60
N PHE A 12 -0.94 1.74 -5.90
CA PHE A 12 -2.18 1.58 -6.63
C PHE A 12 -2.28 0.20 -7.24
N LEU A 13 -3.31 -0.50 -6.79
CA LEU A 13 -3.67 -1.79 -7.34
C LEU A 13 -4.71 -1.55 -8.43
N LEU A 14 -4.25 -1.35 -9.66
CA LEU A 14 -5.08 -1.60 -10.83
C LEU A 14 -5.22 -3.11 -10.99
N TYR A 15 -6.38 -3.66 -10.63
CA TYR A 15 -6.81 -4.95 -11.17
C TYR A 15 -7.72 -4.69 -12.38
N TRP A 16 -7.13 -4.75 -13.57
CA TRP A 16 -7.85 -5.11 -14.79
C TRP A 16 -7.91 -6.66 -14.82
N PRO A 17 -8.95 -7.33 -15.38
CA PRO A 17 -9.35 -8.70 -15.00
C PRO A 17 -8.38 -9.85 -15.34
N TRP A 18 -7.16 -9.56 -15.77
CA TRP A 18 -6.13 -10.56 -16.03
C TRP A 18 -5.24 -10.69 -14.80
N GLY A 19 -5.56 -11.68 -13.96
CA GLY A 19 -5.02 -11.87 -12.63
C GLY A 19 -3.50 -12.09 -12.56
N GLY A 20 -2.77 -11.04 -12.18
CA GLY A 20 -1.47 -11.19 -11.54
C GLY A 20 -1.61 -11.78 -10.13
N SER A 21 -0.66 -12.60 -9.68
CA SER A 21 -0.72 -13.23 -8.37
C SER A 21 -0.11 -12.37 -7.26
N ILE A 22 -0.66 -12.53 -6.05
CA ILE A 22 -0.26 -11.97 -4.75
C ILE A 22 1.25 -12.06 -4.44
N GLN A 23 1.94 -13.08 -4.97
CA GLN A 23 3.20 -13.57 -4.41
C GLN A 23 4.35 -12.58 -4.49
N THR A 24 4.45 -11.78 -5.56
CA THR A 24 5.55 -10.82 -5.75
C THR A 24 5.33 -9.49 -5.01
N LYS A 25 4.09 -9.19 -4.62
CA LYS A 25 3.67 -7.90 -4.05
C LYS A 25 3.92 -7.81 -2.53
N HIS A 26 4.16 -8.93 -1.85
CA HIS A 26 4.31 -8.98 -0.39
C HIS A 26 5.51 -8.24 0.18
N LEU A 27 6.65 -8.26 -0.53
CA LEU A 27 7.89 -7.69 -0.01
C LEU A 27 7.76 -6.18 0.16
N MET A 28 7.26 -5.49 -0.86
CA MET A 28 7.20 -4.02 -0.83
C MET A 28 6.13 -3.52 0.13
N PHE A 29 4.95 -4.13 0.14
CA PHE A 29 3.81 -3.62 0.92
C PHE A 29 3.87 -3.94 2.41
N PHE A 30 4.48 -5.07 2.79
CA PHE A 30 4.39 -5.54 4.16
C PHE A 30 5.73 -5.70 4.86
N TYR A 31 6.81 -6.00 4.14
CA TYR A 31 8.13 -6.00 4.77
C TYR A 31 8.67 -4.60 4.97
N MET A 32 8.44 -3.66 4.05
CA MET A 32 9.00 -2.32 4.20
C MET A 32 8.47 -1.58 5.44
N PRO A 33 7.16 -1.58 5.76
CA PRO A 33 6.71 -1.01 7.02
C PRO A 33 7.34 -1.74 8.21
N TYR A 34 7.45 -3.06 8.16
CA TYR A 34 8.09 -3.83 9.23
C TYR A 34 9.57 -3.45 9.43
N LEU A 35 10.32 -3.23 8.36
CA LEU A 35 11.76 -2.91 8.37
C LEU A 35 12.07 -1.41 8.54
N CYS A 36 11.15 -0.54 8.15
CA CYS A 36 11.27 0.91 8.20
C CYS A 36 10.17 1.48 9.13
N PRO A 37 10.49 1.75 10.41
CA PRO A 37 9.51 2.16 11.42
C PRO A 37 8.64 3.36 11.00
N ASN A 38 9.24 4.32 10.29
CA ASN A 38 8.60 5.57 9.86
C ASN A 38 7.86 5.45 8.52
N LEU A 39 7.83 4.27 7.89
CA LEU A 39 7.13 4.07 6.63
C LEU A 39 5.66 3.76 6.85
N HIS A 40 4.81 4.56 6.23
CA HIS A 40 3.38 4.36 6.10
C HIS A 40 3.09 4.00 4.63
N VAL A 41 2.24 2.99 4.43
CA VAL A 41 1.84 2.52 3.10
C VAL A 41 0.36 2.77 2.93
N MET A 42 -0.02 3.38 1.82
CA MET A 42 -1.41 3.51 1.42
C MET A 42 -1.68 2.68 0.18
N ILE A 43 -2.63 1.76 0.26
CA ILE A 43 -3.07 0.91 -0.84
C ILE A 43 -4.45 1.39 -1.28
N ALA A 44 -4.51 2.07 -2.42
CA ALA A 44 -5.76 2.57 -2.99
C ALA A 44 -6.34 1.61 -4.04
N GLY A 45 -7.67 1.46 -4.02
CA GLY A 45 -8.44 0.58 -4.89
C GLY A 45 -9.23 -0.49 -4.11
N ASP A 46 -10.30 -1.00 -4.74
CA ASP A 46 -11.12 -2.10 -4.23
C ASP A 46 -10.88 -3.37 -5.06
N GLY A 47 -9.66 -3.91 -4.96
CA GLY A 47 -9.30 -5.17 -5.60
C GLY A 47 -9.85 -6.38 -4.85
N LEU A 48 -10.00 -7.51 -5.55
CA LEU A 48 -10.42 -8.80 -4.98
C LEU A 48 -9.55 -9.26 -3.80
N GLU A 49 -8.33 -8.75 -3.72
CA GLU A 49 -7.33 -9.18 -2.75
C GLU A 49 -7.42 -8.42 -1.42
N ARG A 50 -8.36 -7.48 -1.29
CA ARG A 50 -8.56 -6.68 -0.09
C ARG A 50 -8.64 -7.52 1.18
N ILE A 51 -9.43 -8.60 1.16
CA ILE A 51 -9.60 -9.51 2.31
C ILE A 51 -8.27 -10.13 2.73
N THR A 52 -7.46 -10.58 1.77
CA THR A 52 -6.15 -11.17 2.05
C THR A 52 -5.18 -10.13 2.59
N LEU A 53 -5.20 -8.91 2.05
CA LEU A 53 -4.36 -7.80 2.54
C LEU A 53 -4.75 -7.40 3.97
N GLU A 54 -6.04 -7.29 4.28
CA GLU A 54 -6.56 -6.98 5.61
C GLU A 54 -6.14 -8.02 6.65
N ALA A 55 -6.32 -9.31 6.35
CA ALA A 55 -5.85 -10.40 7.22
C ALA A 55 -4.34 -10.34 7.48
N MET A 56 -3.53 -9.97 6.48
CA MET A 56 -2.09 -9.83 6.64
C MET A 56 -1.68 -8.62 7.46
N VAL A 57 -2.35 -7.47 7.29
CA VAL A 57 -2.14 -6.29 8.13
C VAL A 57 -2.43 -6.63 9.59
N GLU A 58 -3.50 -7.38 9.83
CA GLU A 58 -3.87 -7.83 11.17
C GLU A 58 -2.83 -8.78 11.77
N GLN A 59 -2.48 -9.85 11.06
CA GLN A 59 -1.51 -10.85 11.52
C GLN A 59 -0.16 -10.23 11.86
N ARG A 60 0.25 -9.18 11.13
CA ARG A 60 1.54 -8.49 11.30
C ARG A 60 1.48 -7.25 12.18
N LYS A 61 0.32 -6.91 12.75
CA LYS A 61 0.10 -5.73 13.60
C LYS A 61 0.49 -4.40 12.92
N LEU A 62 0.11 -4.24 11.65
CA LEU A 62 0.47 -3.08 10.81
C LEU A 62 -0.67 -2.06 10.64
N GLN A 63 -1.77 -2.17 11.37
CA GLN A 63 -2.99 -1.35 11.21
C GLN A 63 -2.73 0.17 11.32
N GLY A 64 -1.76 0.58 12.13
CA GLY A 64 -1.40 2.01 12.27
C GLY A 64 -0.55 2.56 11.12
N ARG A 65 -0.05 1.68 10.23
CA ARG A 65 0.93 2.03 9.19
C ARG A 65 0.51 1.63 7.78
N VAL A 66 -0.44 0.73 7.63
CA VAL A 66 -1.02 0.34 6.33
C VAL A 66 -2.46 0.87 6.26
N HIS A 67 -2.71 1.73 5.27
CA HIS A 67 -3.97 2.42 5.07
C HIS A 67 -4.63 1.91 3.79
N MET A 68 -5.88 1.44 3.86
CA MET A 68 -6.62 0.85 2.74
C MET A 68 -7.95 1.58 2.51
N PRO A 69 -7.93 2.82 1.99
CA PRO A 69 -9.13 3.66 1.84
C PRO A 69 -10.15 3.14 0.81
N GLY A 70 -9.82 2.10 0.04
CA GLY A 70 -10.65 1.60 -1.06
C GLY A 70 -10.53 2.49 -2.30
N TRP A 71 -11.58 2.54 -3.13
CA TRP A 71 -11.65 3.41 -4.29
C TRP A 71 -11.60 4.89 -3.92
N ILE A 72 -10.83 5.67 -4.69
CA ILE A 72 -10.66 7.11 -4.48
C ILE A 72 -11.01 7.83 -5.78
N GLU A 73 -12.07 8.65 -5.77
CA GLU A 73 -12.51 9.41 -6.94
C GLU A 73 -11.50 10.48 -7.40
N GLN A 74 -10.84 11.14 -6.45
CA GLN A 74 -9.88 12.21 -6.70
C GLN A 74 -8.50 11.81 -6.19
N PRO A 75 -7.74 10.97 -6.92
CA PRO A 75 -6.47 10.43 -6.43
C PRO A 75 -5.38 11.50 -6.31
N GLY A 76 -5.48 12.62 -7.05
CA GLY A 76 -4.44 13.65 -7.09
C GLY A 76 -4.02 14.19 -5.72
N ARG A 77 -4.98 14.47 -4.83
CA ARG A 77 -4.69 14.95 -3.46
C ARG A 77 -3.93 13.92 -2.61
N TRP A 78 -4.19 12.64 -2.86
CA TRP A 78 -3.58 11.54 -2.12
C TRP A 78 -2.17 11.25 -2.62
N ILE A 79 -1.99 11.29 -3.94
CA ILE A 79 -0.68 11.16 -4.57
C ILE A 79 0.22 12.32 -4.13
N ALA A 80 -0.30 13.55 -4.12
CA ALA A 80 0.44 14.74 -3.69
C ALA A 80 0.85 14.72 -2.20
N ALA A 81 0.09 13.99 -1.36
CA ALA A 81 0.41 13.80 0.05
C ALA A 81 1.46 12.69 0.27
N CYS A 82 1.79 11.90 -0.75
CA CYS A 82 2.74 10.81 -0.66
C CYS A 82 4.14 11.25 -1.10
N ASP A 83 5.15 10.68 -0.45
CA ASP A 83 6.56 10.89 -0.78
C ASP A 83 6.97 10.09 -2.01
N VAL A 84 6.38 8.92 -2.19
CA VAL A 84 6.66 8.02 -3.30
C VAL A 84 5.36 7.44 -3.83
N PHE A 85 5.32 7.27 -5.13
CA PHE A 85 4.23 6.65 -5.87
C PHE A 85 4.75 5.38 -6.54
N GLY A 86 4.23 4.23 -6.13
CA GLY A 86 4.59 2.92 -6.68
C GLY A 86 3.50 2.33 -7.55
N LEU A 87 3.85 1.95 -8.78
CA LEU A 87 3.02 1.14 -9.66
C LEU A 87 3.55 -0.30 -9.69
N PRO A 88 2.96 -1.23 -8.93
CA PRO A 88 3.36 -2.63 -8.97
C PRO A 88 2.90 -3.25 -10.30
N PHE A 89 3.83 -3.51 -11.21
CA PHE A 89 3.58 -4.36 -12.37
C PHE A 89 3.78 -5.83 -11.99
N SER A 90 2.89 -6.70 -12.44
CA SER A 90 3.08 -8.16 -12.42
C SER A 90 3.02 -8.68 -13.85
N SER A 91 4.16 -9.18 -14.36
CA SER A 91 4.23 -10.00 -15.58
C SER A 91 3.75 -11.42 -15.32
#